data_AF-A0A9D7NJP9-F1
#
_entry.id   AF-A0A9D7NJP9-F1
#
_cell.length_a   1.000
_cell.length_b   1.000
_cell.length_c   1.000
_cell.angle_alpha   90.00
_cell.angle_beta   90.00
_cell.angle_gamma   90.00
#
_symmetry.space_group_name_H-M   'P 1'
#
loop_
_entity.id
_entity.type
_entity.pdbx_description
1 polymer ?
#
loop_
_entity_poly.entity_id
_entity_poly.type
_entity_poly.pdbx_seq_one_letter_code
_entity_poly.pdbx_strand_id
1 'polypeptide(L)'
;MNDLQKIVQASVDLIGDIPYQDYTFIAIGPGGGGIEHLNSTTFAFTGESQNNPQSRLRTLFFLAHEYFHHYNVKRIRPIELGPFDYDQGSRTNQLWISEGLTVYYEYLLLRRAGLCSDEELLEALRKNIQGFEDKPGRLYQTLLQASYETWSDGPFGAPEMR
;
A
#
# COMPACT_ATOMS: atom_id res chain seq x y z
N MET A 1 3.56 -11.44 16.63
CA MET A 1 4.88 -11.76 16.05
C MET A 1 4.80 -12.72 14.87
N ASN A 2 4.03 -13.82 14.93
CA ASN A 2 3.94 -14.79 13.82
C ASN A 2 3.37 -14.17 12.52
N ASP A 3 2.33 -13.33 12.59
CA ASP A 3 1.66 -12.82 11.38
C ASP A 3 2.57 -11.94 10.50
N LEU A 4 3.32 -11.01 11.10
CA LEU A 4 4.27 -10.18 10.35
C LEU A 4 5.35 -11.02 9.67
N GLN A 5 5.87 -12.04 10.35
CA GLN A 5 6.85 -12.95 9.75
C GLN A 5 6.26 -13.70 8.55
N LYS A 6 5.00 -14.13 8.61
CA LYS A 6 4.32 -14.77 7.48
C LYS A 6 4.11 -13.81 6.30
N ILE A 7 3.77 -12.54 6.56
CA ILE A 7 3.66 -11.50 5.53
C ILE A 7 5.00 -11.28 4.83
N VAL A 8 6.07 -11.13 5.61
CA VAL A 8 7.45 -11.00 5.12
C VAL A 8 7.82 -12.21 4.27
N GLN A 9 7.61 -13.43 4.77
CA GLN A 9 7.94 -14.65 4.05
C GLN A 9 7.17 -14.76 2.72
N ALA A 10 5.87 -14.52 2.72
CA ALA A 10 5.06 -14.57 1.49
C ALA A 10 5.52 -13.55 0.43
N SER A 11 6.01 -12.39 0.87
CA SER A 11 6.55 -11.35 -0.01
C SER A 11 7.92 -11.73 -0.56
N VAL A 12 8.79 -12.30 0.29
CA VAL A 12 10.09 -12.83 -0.11
C VAL A 12 9.92 -13.98 -1.10
N ASP A 13 8.99 -14.90 -0.86
CA ASP A 13 8.71 -16.02 -1.77
C ASP A 13 8.18 -15.54 -3.13
N LEU A 14 7.44 -14.42 -3.16
CA LEU A 14 6.95 -13.81 -4.39
C LEU A 14 8.08 -13.14 -5.19
N ILE A 15 8.94 -12.36 -4.53
CA ILE A 15 9.98 -11.56 -5.22
C ILE A 15 11.26 -12.35 -5.46
N GLY A 16 11.62 -13.24 -4.54
CA GLY A 16 12.82 -14.07 -4.60
C GLY A 16 14.09 -13.40 -4.06
N ASP A 17 13.97 -12.33 -3.27
CA ASP A 17 15.11 -11.58 -2.74
C ASP A 17 14.84 -11.08 -1.31
N ILE A 18 15.91 -10.84 -0.54
CA ILE A 18 15.90 -10.14 0.76
C ILE A 18 17.01 -9.09 0.75
N PRO A 19 16.76 -7.89 0.22
CA PRO A 19 17.80 -6.89 -0.02
C PRO A 19 18.05 -6.01 1.22
N TYR A 20 18.15 -6.63 2.39
CA TYR A 20 18.42 -6.00 3.69
C TYR A 20 18.94 -7.02 4.70
N GLN A 21 19.58 -6.54 5.78
CA GLN A 21 19.98 -7.37 6.92
C GLN A 21 18.89 -7.40 7.99
N ASP A 22 18.29 -6.23 8.27
CA ASP A 22 17.23 -6.04 9.25
C ASP A 22 16.09 -5.21 8.66
N TYR A 23 14.85 -5.51 9.07
CA TYR A 23 13.66 -4.72 8.74
C TYR A 23 12.86 -4.42 10.00
N THR A 24 12.46 -3.16 10.20
CA THR A 24 11.75 -2.73 11.42
C THR A 24 10.35 -2.17 11.13
N PHE A 25 9.36 -2.69 11.84
CA PHE A 25 7.99 -2.14 11.87
C PHE A 25 7.86 -1.18 13.06
N ILE A 26 7.64 0.12 12.80
CA ILE A 26 7.62 1.18 13.82
C ILE A 26 6.18 1.67 14.01
N ALA A 27 5.57 1.31 15.15
CA ALA A 27 4.23 1.76 15.51
C ALA A 27 4.29 3.13 16.22
N ILE A 28 3.58 4.12 15.70
CA ILE A 28 3.54 5.50 16.23
C ILE A 28 2.12 5.90 16.66
N GLY A 29 1.73 5.47 17.86
CA GLY A 29 0.58 6.03 18.61
C GLY A 29 -0.74 6.17 17.82
N PRO A 30 -1.63 7.09 18.24
CA PRO A 30 -2.88 7.35 17.54
C PRO A 30 -2.66 8.16 16.26
N GLY A 31 -3.48 7.89 15.24
CA GLY A 31 -3.43 8.55 13.94
C GLY A 31 -3.99 7.65 12.83
N GLY A 32 -3.68 7.98 11.58
CA GLY A 32 -3.98 7.15 10.41
C GLY A 32 -2.85 7.19 9.40
N GLY A 33 -2.73 6.13 8.61
CA GLY A 33 -1.71 5.99 7.58
C GLY A 33 -0.37 5.44 8.07
N GLY A 34 0.57 5.41 7.13
CA GLY A 34 1.91 4.87 7.28
C GLY A 34 2.78 5.38 6.15
N ILE A 35 4.09 5.19 6.32
CA ILE A 35 5.11 5.61 5.38
C ILE A 35 6.16 4.52 5.28
N GLU A 36 6.47 4.16 4.04
CA GLU A 36 7.40 3.14 3.64
C GLU A 36 8.85 3.68 3.59
N HIS A 37 9.81 2.87 4.01
CA HIS A 37 11.24 3.17 3.95
C HIS A 37 12.04 2.00 3.35
N LEU A 38 13.35 2.22 3.13
CA LEU A 38 14.21 1.21 2.50
C LEU A 38 14.33 -0.08 3.30
N ASN A 39 14.20 -0.03 4.62
CA ASN A 39 14.33 -1.16 5.55
C ASN A 39 13.49 -0.95 6.83
N SER A 40 12.44 -0.14 6.76
CA SER A 40 11.47 0.02 7.83
C SER A 40 10.16 0.55 7.27
N THR A 41 9.11 0.53 8.10
CA THR A 41 7.90 1.32 7.88
C THR A 41 7.49 1.94 9.20
N THR A 42 6.93 3.14 9.12
CA THR A 42 6.34 3.84 10.26
C THR A 42 4.83 3.92 10.06
N PHE A 43 4.02 3.48 11.03
CA PHE A 43 2.55 3.46 10.89
C PHE A 43 1.83 3.79 12.19
N ALA A 44 0.66 4.43 12.08
CA ALA A 44 -0.19 4.71 13.23
C ALA A 44 -0.83 3.41 13.76
N PHE A 45 -0.74 3.19 15.08
CA PHE A 45 -1.27 1.98 15.71
C PHE A 45 -1.48 2.17 17.22
N THR A 46 -2.73 2.01 17.67
CA THR A 46 -3.12 2.06 19.09
C THR A 46 -3.34 0.68 19.72
N GLY A 47 -3.35 -0.39 18.92
CA GLY A 47 -3.67 -1.74 19.36
C GLY A 47 -5.17 -2.07 19.43
N GLU A 48 -6.07 -1.09 19.38
CA GLU A 48 -7.52 -1.32 19.48
C GLU A 48 -8.06 -2.24 18.39
N SER A 49 -7.49 -2.15 17.17
CA SER A 49 -7.85 -3.00 16.04
C SER A 49 -7.64 -4.49 16.28
N GLN A 50 -6.81 -4.87 17.26
CA GLN A 50 -6.54 -6.27 17.61
C GLN A 50 -7.72 -6.97 18.27
N ASN A 51 -8.67 -6.22 18.84
CA ASN A 51 -9.81 -6.77 19.57
C ASN A 51 -10.95 -7.24 18.65
N ASN A 52 -10.87 -6.95 17.35
CA ASN A 52 -11.89 -7.30 16.37
C ASN A 52 -11.24 -7.97 15.15
N PRO A 53 -11.63 -9.21 14.78
CA PRO A 53 -10.99 -9.95 13.68
C PRO A 53 -10.94 -9.19 12.35
N GLN A 54 -12.04 -8.52 11.98
CA GLN A 54 -12.11 -7.76 10.74
C GLN A 54 -11.22 -6.51 10.77
N SER A 55 -11.10 -5.86 11.93
CA SER A 55 -10.23 -4.70 12.11
C SER A 55 -8.76 -5.12 12.13
N ARG A 56 -8.44 -6.26 12.74
CA ARG A 56 -7.11 -6.87 12.70
C ARG A 56 -6.71 -7.24 11.28
N LEU A 57 -7.61 -7.85 10.50
CA LEU A 57 -7.35 -8.20 9.11
C LEU A 57 -7.02 -6.95 8.27
N ARG A 58 -7.80 -5.86 8.43
CA ARG A 58 -7.48 -4.58 7.76
C ARG A 58 -6.11 -4.04 8.15
N THR A 59 -5.73 -4.13 9.43
CA THR A 59 -4.39 -3.75 9.88
C THR A 59 -3.31 -4.63 9.23
N LEU A 60 -3.55 -5.94 9.07
CA LEU A 60 -2.58 -6.83 8.43
C LEU A 60 -2.43 -6.55 6.93
N PHE A 61 -3.52 -6.23 6.22
CA PHE A 61 -3.44 -5.78 4.81
C PHE A 61 -2.59 -4.52 4.72
N PHE A 62 -2.86 -3.55 5.59
CA PHE A 62 -2.07 -2.32 5.64
C PHE A 62 -0.59 -2.57 5.96
N LEU A 63 -0.25 -3.48 6.87
CA LEU A 63 1.15 -3.82 7.15
C LEU A 63 1.83 -4.56 5.98
N ALA A 64 1.08 -5.35 5.21
CA ALA A 64 1.59 -5.97 4.00
C ALA A 64 1.82 -4.96 2.88
N HIS A 65 0.95 -3.96 2.75
CA HIS A 65 1.11 -2.82 1.85
C HIS A 65 2.44 -2.09 2.11
N GLU A 66 2.61 -1.62 3.34
CA GLU A 66 3.79 -0.91 3.79
C GLU A 66 5.08 -1.73 3.65
N TYR A 67 5.01 -3.04 3.90
CA TYR A 67 6.16 -3.91 3.71
C TYR A 67 6.45 -4.15 2.23
N PHE A 68 5.44 -4.38 1.38
CA PHE A 68 5.67 -4.66 -0.04
C PHE A 68 6.29 -3.48 -0.78
N HIS A 69 6.01 -2.26 -0.31
CA HIS A 69 6.65 -1.05 -0.80
C HIS A 69 8.19 -1.06 -0.71
N HIS A 70 8.74 -1.82 0.23
CA HIS A 70 10.18 -2.09 0.30
C HIS A 70 10.77 -2.53 -1.06
N TYR A 71 10.03 -3.34 -1.80
CA TYR A 71 10.36 -3.70 -3.18
C TYR A 71 9.81 -2.66 -4.14
N ASN A 72 8.49 -2.39 -4.07
CA ASN A 72 7.79 -1.51 -5.01
C ASN A 72 7.75 -0.06 -4.53
N VAL A 73 8.37 0.86 -5.26
CA VAL A 73 8.66 2.28 -4.96
C VAL A 73 9.98 2.54 -4.22
N LYS A 74 10.43 1.65 -3.32
CA LYS A 74 11.73 1.85 -2.64
C LYS A 74 12.91 1.28 -3.41
N ARG A 75 12.72 0.22 -4.19
CA ARG A 75 13.76 -0.37 -5.05
C ARG A 75 13.38 -0.31 -6.52
N ILE A 76 12.24 -0.87 -6.88
CA ILE A 76 11.65 -0.79 -8.21
C ILE A 76 10.77 0.45 -8.23
N ARG A 77 11.19 1.50 -8.94
CA ARG A 77 10.46 2.77 -8.93
C ARG A 77 10.52 3.48 -10.29
N PRO A 78 9.54 4.35 -10.59
CA PRO A 78 9.66 5.29 -11.70
C PRO A 78 10.93 6.14 -11.56
N ILE A 79 11.59 6.44 -12.68
CA ILE A 79 12.85 7.19 -12.68
C ILE A 79 12.68 8.60 -12.11
N GLU A 80 11.47 9.15 -12.19
CA GLU A 80 11.15 10.46 -11.62
C GLU A 80 11.17 10.43 -10.08
N LEU A 81 11.02 9.26 -9.44
CA LEU A 81 11.01 9.09 -7.98
C LEU A 81 12.40 8.72 -7.42
N GLY A 82 13.48 9.12 -8.09
CA GLY A 82 14.83 8.90 -7.58
C GLY A 82 15.94 9.18 -8.59
N PRO A 83 16.88 10.13 -8.29
CA PRO A 83 16.94 10.98 -7.09
C PRO A 83 15.77 11.98 -7.02
N PHE A 84 15.32 12.30 -5.81
CA PHE A 84 14.15 13.17 -5.60
C PHE A 84 14.49 14.66 -5.78
N ASP A 85 13.64 15.37 -6.51
CA ASP A 85 13.57 16.83 -6.49
C ASP A 85 12.60 17.26 -5.38
N TYR A 86 13.16 17.81 -4.30
CA TYR A 86 12.40 18.28 -3.14
C TYR A 86 11.85 19.70 -3.30
N ASP A 87 12.27 20.45 -4.32
CA ASP A 87 11.83 21.83 -4.54
C ASP A 87 10.61 21.88 -5.46
N GLN A 88 10.57 21.05 -6.51
CA GLN A 88 9.53 21.10 -7.55
C GLN A 88 8.48 19.99 -7.46
N GLY A 89 8.71 18.98 -6.61
CA GLY A 89 7.86 17.80 -6.52
C GLY A 89 8.15 16.82 -7.66
N SER A 90 8.41 15.57 -7.29
CA SER A 90 8.70 14.50 -8.25
C SER A 90 7.40 13.97 -8.87
N ARG A 91 6.98 14.54 -10.01
CA ARG A 91 5.77 14.12 -10.73
C ARG A 91 6.04 12.89 -11.59
N THR A 92 5.10 11.94 -11.62
CA THR A 92 5.19 10.75 -12.49
C THR A 92 3.80 10.27 -12.90
N ASN A 93 3.69 9.72 -14.12
CA ASN A 93 2.46 9.10 -14.61
C ASN A 93 2.30 7.64 -14.14
N GLN A 94 3.19 7.18 -13.26
CA GLN A 94 3.36 5.77 -12.90
C GLN A 94 3.10 5.48 -11.42
N LEU A 95 2.56 6.42 -10.64
CA LEU A 95 2.19 6.15 -9.24
C LEU A 95 1.20 5.00 -9.11
N TRP A 96 0.35 4.76 -10.10
CA TRP A 96 -0.53 3.59 -10.09
C TRP A 96 0.21 2.24 -10.09
N ILE A 97 1.46 2.20 -10.58
CA ILE A 97 2.33 1.03 -10.47
C ILE A 97 2.82 0.91 -9.03
N SER A 98 3.25 2.02 -8.43
CA SER A 98 3.78 2.06 -7.07
C SER A 98 2.71 1.78 -6.01
N GLU A 99 1.53 2.39 -6.13
CA GLU A 99 0.44 2.29 -5.15
C GLU A 99 -0.58 1.22 -5.53
N GLY A 100 -1.07 1.25 -6.77
CA GLY A 100 -2.13 0.36 -7.23
C GLY A 100 -1.71 -1.11 -7.24
N LEU A 101 -0.49 -1.43 -7.72
CA LEU A 101 0.01 -2.81 -7.62
C LEU A 101 0.29 -3.22 -6.18
N THR A 102 0.71 -2.29 -5.32
CA THR A 102 0.93 -2.60 -3.91
C THR A 102 -0.38 -2.95 -3.22
N VAL A 103 -1.46 -2.21 -3.48
CA VAL A 103 -2.82 -2.56 -3.02
C VAL A 103 -3.26 -3.93 -3.56
N TYR A 104 -2.98 -4.24 -4.82
CA TYR A 104 -3.29 -5.58 -5.35
C TYR A 104 -2.55 -6.70 -4.59
N TYR A 105 -1.26 -6.50 -4.34
CA TYR A 105 -0.44 -7.49 -3.64
C TYR A 105 -0.70 -7.55 -2.13
N GLU A 106 -1.13 -6.48 -1.48
CA GLU A 106 -1.43 -6.49 -0.04
C GLU A 106 -2.44 -7.60 0.31
N TYR A 107 -3.45 -7.80 -0.54
CA TYR A 107 -4.46 -8.83 -0.35
C TYR A 107 -3.92 -10.23 -0.68
N LEU A 108 -3.24 -10.37 -1.82
CA LEU A 108 -2.72 -11.65 -2.27
C LEU A 108 -1.64 -12.21 -1.32
N LEU A 109 -0.79 -11.35 -0.80
CA LEU A 109 0.27 -11.73 0.15
C LEU A 109 -0.33 -12.28 1.44
N LEU A 110 -1.38 -11.64 1.96
CA LEU A 110 -2.08 -12.15 3.14
C LEU A 110 -2.75 -13.50 2.87
N ARG A 111 -3.34 -13.69 1.69
CA ARG A 111 -3.92 -14.97 1.31
C ARG A 111 -2.87 -16.07 1.22
N ARG A 112 -1.70 -15.78 0.63
CA ARG A 112 -0.55 -16.70 0.53
C ARG A 112 0.09 -17.00 1.88
N ALA A 113 0.12 -16.01 2.77
CA ALA A 113 0.57 -16.14 4.16
C ALA A 113 -0.38 -17.00 5.02
N GLY A 114 -1.55 -17.39 4.51
CA GLY A 114 -2.58 -18.12 5.25
C GLY A 114 -3.20 -17.28 6.38
N LEU A 115 -3.24 -15.96 6.20
CA LEU A 115 -3.81 -14.98 7.15
C LEU A 115 -5.15 -14.40 6.71
N CYS A 116 -5.60 -14.75 5.50
CA CYS A 116 -6.83 -14.29 4.88
C CYS A 116 -7.48 -15.47 4.16
N SER A 117 -8.80 -15.63 4.24
CA SER A 117 -9.54 -16.63 3.48
C SER A 117 -9.78 -16.20 2.02
N ASP A 118 -10.24 -17.10 1.16
CA ASP A 118 -10.61 -16.75 -0.21
C ASP A 118 -11.80 -15.76 -0.23
N GLU A 119 -12.77 -15.94 0.67
CA GLU A 119 -13.92 -15.04 0.81
C GLU A 119 -13.49 -13.63 1.25
N GLU A 120 -12.57 -13.54 2.21
CA GLU A 120 -12.04 -12.26 2.68
C GLU A 120 -11.23 -11.53 1.59
N LEU A 121 -10.44 -12.27 0.81
CA LEU A 121 -9.72 -11.73 -0.35
C LEU A 121 -10.70 -11.20 -1.41
N LEU A 122 -11.67 -12.01 -1.81
CA LEU A 122 -12.66 -11.62 -2.81
C LEU A 122 -13.49 -10.43 -2.35
N GLU A 123 -13.82 -10.36 -1.06
CA GLU A 123 -14.52 -9.22 -0.48
C GLU A 123 -13.68 -7.94 -0.51
N ALA A 124 -12.37 -8.01 -0.23
CA ALA A 124 -11.48 -6.87 -0.34
C ALA A 124 -11.35 -6.37 -1.79
N LEU A 125 -11.22 -7.28 -2.75
CA LEU A 125 -11.20 -6.94 -4.18
C LEU A 125 -12.52 -6.33 -4.64
N ARG A 126 -13.65 -6.90 -4.23
CA ARG A 126 -14.98 -6.37 -4.51
C ARG A 126 -15.14 -4.94 -4.01
N LYS A 127 -14.71 -4.65 -2.77
CA LYS A 127 -14.75 -3.29 -2.20
C LYS A 127 -13.90 -2.30 -2.98
N ASN A 128 -12.72 -2.69 -3.46
CA ASN A 128 -11.89 -1.82 -4.29
C ASN A 128 -12.53 -1.53 -5.65
N ILE A 129 -13.08 -2.55 -6.31
CA ILE A 129 -13.80 -2.37 -7.57
C ILE A 129 -15.00 -1.45 -7.38
N GLN A 130 -15.82 -1.72 -6.36
CA GLN A 130 -16.98 -0.87 -6.03
C GLN A 130 -16.56 0.58 -5.75
N GLY A 131 -15.52 0.77 -4.94
CA GLY A 131 -14.99 2.11 -4.62
C GLY A 131 -14.41 2.85 -5.82
N PHE A 132 -13.98 2.14 -6.87
CA PHE A 132 -13.64 2.74 -8.15
C PHE A 132 -14.89 3.05 -8.98
N GLU A 133 -15.82 2.11 -9.12
CA GLU A 133 -17.03 2.24 -9.94
C GLU A 133 -17.98 3.34 -9.45
N ASP A 134 -18.03 3.56 -8.13
CA ASP A 134 -18.86 4.58 -7.48
C ASP A 134 -18.34 6.01 -7.70
N LYS A 135 -17.05 6.18 -8.06
CA LYS A 135 -16.44 7.50 -8.23
C LYS A 135 -16.73 8.04 -9.63
N PRO A 136 -17.41 9.20 -9.79
CA PRO A 136 -17.66 9.79 -11.10
C PRO A 136 -16.37 10.17 -11.83
N GLY A 137 -15.30 10.51 -11.09
CA GLY A 137 -13.99 10.87 -11.66
C GLY A 137 -13.39 9.83 -12.61
N ARG A 138 -13.77 8.55 -12.49
CA ARG A 138 -13.32 7.47 -13.39
C ARG A 138 -13.66 7.69 -14.86
N LEU A 139 -14.65 8.53 -15.15
CA LEU A 139 -15.08 8.88 -16.51
C LEU A 139 -14.30 10.06 -17.10
N TYR A 140 -13.54 10.79 -16.28
CA TYR A 140 -12.93 12.08 -16.65
C TYR A 140 -11.41 12.13 -16.44
N GLN A 141 -10.88 11.34 -15.52
CA GLN A 141 -9.45 11.28 -15.20
C GLN A 141 -8.93 9.87 -15.43
N THR A 142 -7.95 9.75 -16.33
CA THR A 142 -7.24 8.48 -16.51
C THR A 142 -6.33 8.19 -15.32
N LEU A 143 -5.99 6.92 -15.14
CA LEU A 143 -5.06 6.47 -14.10
C LEU A 143 -3.68 7.17 -14.16
N LEU A 144 -3.22 7.50 -15.39
CA LEU A 144 -1.97 8.23 -15.64
C LEU A 144 -2.08 9.68 -15.19
N GLN A 145 -3.21 10.35 -15.49
CA GLN A 145 -3.48 11.71 -15.05
C GLN A 145 -3.59 11.78 -13.53
N ALA A 146 -4.31 10.85 -12.90
CA ALA A 146 -4.42 10.79 -11.44
C ALA A 146 -3.04 10.63 -10.76
N SER A 147 -2.16 9.81 -11.36
CA SER A 147 -0.77 9.68 -10.90
C SER A 147 -0.01 11.00 -11.00
N TYR A 148 -0.10 11.68 -12.15
CA TYR A 148 0.63 12.93 -12.37
C TYR A 148 0.14 14.08 -11.47
N GLU A 149 -1.18 14.19 -11.30
CA GLU A 149 -1.84 15.29 -10.58
C GLU A 149 -1.90 15.07 -9.07
N THR A 150 -1.29 14.01 -8.53
CA THR A 150 -1.29 13.75 -7.07
C THR A 150 -0.77 14.94 -6.25
N TRP A 151 0.16 15.72 -6.79
CA TRP A 151 0.68 16.94 -6.14
C TRP A 151 -0.34 18.09 -6.09
N SER A 152 -1.29 18.12 -7.03
CA SER A 152 -2.35 19.13 -7.14
C SER A 152 -3.62 18.70 -6.40
N ASP A 153 -4.07 17.47 -6.68
CA ASP A 153 -5.36 16.91 -6.28
C ASP A 153 -5.32 16.21 -4.91
N GLY A 154 -4.12 15.86 -4.47
CA GLY A 154 -3.88 15.01 -3.32
C GLY A 154 -4.19 13.52 -3.59
N PRO A 155 -3.93 12.65 -2.60
CA PRO A 155 -4.02 11.19 -2.78
C PRO A 155 -5.44 10.65 -2.97
N PHE A 156 -6.46 11.49 -2.72
CA PHE A 156 -7.86 11.12 -2.85
C PHE A 156 -8.55 11.76 -4.07
N GLY A 157 -7.79 12.39 -4.95
CA GLY A 157 -8.31 13.09 -6.13
C GLY A 157 -8.95 14.45 -5.80
N ALA A 158 -9.21 15.25 -6.84
CA ALA A 158 -9.80 16.58 -6.70
C ALA A 158 -11.21 16.51 -6.07
N PRO A 159 -11.63 17.47 -5.24
CA PRO A 159 -12.92 17.46 -4.56
C PRO A 159 -14.12 17.24 -5.51
N GLU A 160 -14.09 17.83 -6.70
CA GLU A 160 -15.10 17.71 -7.74
C GLU A 160 -15.15 16.34 -8.44
N MET A 161 -14.15 15.50 -8.22
CA MET A 161 -14.02 14.15 -8.81
C MET A 161 -14.36 13.02 -7.81
N ARG A 162 -14.61 13.35 -6.54
CA ARG A 162 -14.88 12.39 -5.44
C ARG A 162 -16.33 11.95 -5.38
#